data_AF-A0A0F9L1K4-F1
#
_entry.id   AF-A0A0F9L1K4-F1
#
_cell.length_a   1.000
_cell.length_b   1.000
_cell.length_c   1.000
_cell.angle_alpha   90.00
_cell.angle_beta   90.00
_cell.angle_gamma   90.00
#
_symmetry.space_group_name_H-M   'P 1'
#
loop_
_entity.id
_entity.type
_entity.pdbx_description
1 polymer ?
#
loop_
_entity_poly.entity_id
_entity_poly.type
_entity_poly.pdbx_seq_one_letter_code
_entity_poly.pdbx_strand_id
1 'polypeptide(L)'
;MKKIIEREIGVCDHCGSDNCVFDSCFKCGKDLCMDCRKTQGVMYNFAVHFRGDDGYYCLSCDSKLRESKGDPVHNAFVVIQLLRKESDSWHKDFRARSDRAEENLKILRGDV
;
A
#
# COMPACT_ATOMS: atom_id res chain seq x y z
N MET A 1 43.16 25.56 -4.80
CA MET A 1 42.58 25.17 -3.50
C MET A 1 41.30 24.38 -3.75
N LYS A 2 41.12 23.20 -3.13
CA LYS A 2 39.85 22.47 -3.19
C LYS A 2 38.90 23.08 -2.17
N LYS A 3 37.69 23.47 -2.59
CA LYS A 3 36.61 23.85 -1.67
C LYS A 3 35.96 22.57 -1.15
N ILE A 4 35.87 22.43 0.17
CA ILE A 4 35.06 21.41 0.82
C ILE A 4 33.64 21.97 0.89
N ILE A 5 32.67 21.21 0.39
CA ILE A 5 31.24 21.53 0.47
C ILE A 5 30.63 20.46 1.38
N GLU A 6 30.09 20.88 2.52
CA GLU A 6 29.32 20.01 3.40
C GLU A 6 27.86 19.98 2.92
N ARG A 7 27.26 18.80 2.88
CA ARG A 7 25.87 18.60 2.47
C ARG A 7 25.22 17.60 3.41
N GLU A 8 24.01 17.93 3.87
CA GLU A 8 23.14 16.98 4.55
C GLU A 8 22.45 16.09 3.51
N ILE A 9 22.49 14.78 3.75
CA ILE A 9 21.94 13.77 2.84
C ILE A 9 21.02 12.86 3.65
N GLY A 10 19.76 12.74 3.21
CA GLY A 10 18.83 11.77 3.78
C GLY A 10 19.20 10.35 3.34
N VAL A 11 19.14 9.40 4.28
CA VAL A 11 19.48 7.99 4.03
C VAL A 11 18.34 7.08 4.47
N CYS A 12 18.24 5.92 3.84
CA CYS A 12 17.30 4.88 4.26
C CYS A 12 17.69 4.36 5.65
N ASP A 13 16.77 4.41 6.60
CA ASP A 13 16.94 3.90 7.97
C ASP A 13 16.96 2.35 8.05
N HIS A 14 16.99 1.66 6.91
CA HIS A 14 17.16 0.21 6.86
C HIS A 14 18.45 -0.20 6.15
N CYS A 15 18.73 0.34 4.96
CA CYS A 15 19.89 -0.07 4.16
C CYS A 15 21.00 1.00 4.06
N GLY A 16 20.78 2.20 4.60
CA GLY A 16 21.74 3.31 4.55
C GLY A 16 21.91 3.95 3.16
N SER A 17 21.14 3.53 2.15
CA SER A 17 21.17 4.12 0.81
C SER A 17 20.69 5.57 0.84
N ASP A 18 21.45 6.47 0.22
CA ASP A 18 21.12 7.87 -0.02
C ASP A 18 20.42 8.11 -1.37
N ASN A 19 20.19 7.03 -2.13
CA ASN A 19 20.08 7.13 -3.58
C ASN A 19 18.65 6.92 -4.12
N CYS A 20 17.61 7.49 -3.48
CA CYS A 20 16.21 7.24 -3.85
C CYS A 20 15.22 8.32 -3.36
N VAL A 21 13.98 8.22 -3.86
CA VAL A 21 12.79 8.78 -3.20
C VAL A 21 12.51 7.99 -1.91
N PHE A 22 12.24 8.71 -0.81
CA PHE A 22 11.94 8.14 0.50
C PHE A 22 10.48 8.38 0.86
N ASP A 23 9.91 7.42 1.59
CA ASP A 23 8.67 7.65 2.34
C ASP A 23 8.96 7.56 3.82
N SER A 24 8.41 8.53 4.56
CA SER A 24 8.53 8.60 6.00
C SER A 24 7.33 7.93 6.66
N CYS A 25 7.58 7.05 7.62
CA CYS A 25 6.51 6.44 8.40
C CYS A 25 5.69 7.54 9.11
N PHE A 26 4.37 7.57 8.90
CA PHE A 26 3.47 8.57 9.49
C PHE A 26 3.49 8.56 11.03
N LYS A 27 3.90 7.45 11.65
CA LYS A 27 3.94 7.33 13.10
C LYS A 27 5.28 7.70 13.73
N CYS A 28 6.39 7.23 13.15
CA CYS A 28 7.71 7.35 13.77
C CYS A 28 8.73 8.14 12.94
N GLY A 29 8.37 8.61 11.75
CA GLY A 29 9.24 9.37 10.86
C GLY A 29 10.35 8.56 10.20
N LYS A 30 10.39 7.23 10.39
CA LYS A 30 11.40 6.36 9.79
C LYS A 30 11.35 6.46 8.25
N ASP A 31 12.47 6.85 7.65
CA ASP A 31 12.61 7.00 6.21
C ASP A 31 13.07 5.70 5.58
N LEU A 32 12.30 5.19 4.62
CA LEU A 32 12.64 3.98 3.90
C LEU A 32 12.67 4.25 2.40
N CYS A 33 13.75 3.79 1.75
CA CYS A 33 13.85 3.91 0.29
C CYS A 33 12.78 3.05 -0.40
N MET A 34 12.52 3.34 -1.68
CA MET A 34 11.50 2.68 -2.50
C MET A 34 11.57 1.13 -2.48
N ASP A 35 12.75 0.54 -2.35
CA ASP A 35 12.89 -0.92 -2.28
C ASP A 35 12.64 -1.46 -0.87
N CYS A 36 13.16 -0.79 0.15
CA CYS A 36 12.96 -1.20 1.54
C CYS A 36 11.50 -1.06 1.94
N ARG A 37 10.76 -0.05 1.46
CA ARG A 37 9.34 0.11 1.80
C ARG A 37 8.47 -1.06 1.35
N LYS A 38 8.85 -1.79 0.29
CA LYS A 38 8.09 -2.96 -0.22
C LYS A 38 8.10 -4.13 0.75
N THR A 39 9.17 -4.26 1.55
CA THR A 39 9.35 -5.40 2.47
C THR A 39 9.31 -4.99 3.94
N GLN A 40 9.56 -3.71 4.25
CA GLN A 40 9.68 -3.19 5.62
C GLN A 40 8.53 -2.23 6.02
N GLY A 41 7.53 -2.05 5.16
CA GLY A 41 6.37 -1.22 5.48
C GLY A 41 5.07 -1.68 4.82
N VAL A 42 4.01 -0.99 5.19
CA VAL A 42 2.67 -1.13 4.61
C VAL A 42 2.30 0.22 4.03
N MET A 43 1.86 0.19 2.77
CA MET A 43 1.35 1.35 2.07
C MET A 43 -0.17 1.21 1.96
N TYR A 44 -0.88 2.18 2.51
CA TYR A 44 -2.31 2.30 2.39
C TYR A 44 -2.63 3.26 1.25
N ASN A 45 -3.25 2.71 0.20
CA ASN A 45 -3.60 3.44 -1.01
C ASN A 45 -4.43 4.71 -0.72
N PHE A 46 -4.07 5.79 -1.43
CA PHE A 46 -4.68 7.10 -1.49
C PHE A 46 -6.20 7.11 -1.34
N ALA A 47 -6.72 8.08 -0.59
CA ALA A 47 -8.14 8.34 -0.52
C ALA A 47 -8.59 9.18 -1.73
N VAL A 48 -8.89 8.53 -2.86
CA VAL A 48 -9.18 9.17 -4.16
C VAL A 48 -10.27 10.26 -4.11
N HIS A 49 -11.15 10.21 -3.12
CA HIS A 49 -12.27 11.13 -2.96
C HIS A 49 -11.96 12.39 -2.14
N PHE A 50 -10.75 12.54 -1.58
CA PHE A 50 -10.29 13.79 -0.98
C PHE A 50 -8.78 13.98 -1.16
N ARG A 51 -8.27 15.22 -1.07
CA ARG A 51 -6.82 15.49 -1.20
C ARG A 51 -6.09 14.95 0.03
N GLY A 52 -5.64 13.69 0.00
CA GLY A 52 -4.93 13.10 1.13
C GLY A 52 -3.89 12.09 0.68
N ASP A 53 -2.64 12.25 1.15
CA ASP A 53 -1.49 11.45 0.76
C ASP A 53 -1.64 9.95 1.07
N ASP A 54 -0.82 9.13 0.43
CA ASP A 54 -0.71 7.70 0.73
C ASP A 54 -0.28 7.51 2.19
N GLY A 55 -0.96 6.61 2.91
CA GLY A 55 -0.64 6.30 4.30
C GLY A 55 0.52 5.32 4.37
N TYR A 56 1.74 5.79 4.62
CA TYR A 56 2.89 4.92 4.81
C TYR A 56 3.19 4.66 6.29
N TYR A 57 3.30 3.38 6.67
CA TYR A 57 3.72 2.95 8.00
C TYR A 57 4.79 1.88 7.89
N CYS A 58 5.87 1.97 8.69
CA CYS A 58 6.80 0.86 8.83
C CYS A 58 6.11 -0.31 9.54
N LEU A 59 6.55 -1.55 9.27
CA LEU A 59 5.88 -2.76 9.77
C LEU A 59 5.73 -2.76 11.30
N SER A 60 6.75 -2.27 12.02
CA SER A 60 6.70 -2.23 13.48
C SER A 60 5.63 -1.29 14.02
N CYS A 61 5.41 -0.15 13.36
CA CYS A 61 4.33 0.78 13.73
C CYS A 61 2.98 0.23 13.30
N ASP A 62 2.88 -0.33 12.09
CA ASP A 62 1.63 -0.92 11.59
C ASP A 62 1.09 -2.00 12.53
N SER A 63 1.93 -2.97 12.91
CA SER A 63 1.53 -4.05 13.81
C SER A 63 1.05 -3.55 15.17
N LYS A 64 1.80 -2.62 15.79
CA LYS A 64 1.44 -2.03 17.09
C LYS A 64 0.12 -1.25 17.03
N LEU A 65 -0.11 -0.52 15.95
CA LEU A 65 -1.34 0.26 15.76
C LEU A 65 -2.55 -0.65 15.52
N ARG A 66 -2.37 -1.74 14.76
CA ARG A 66 -3.42 -2.76 14.58
C ARG A 66 -3.85 -3.42 15.89
N GLU A 67 -2.90 -3.71 16.77
CA GLU A 67 -3.18 -4.32 18.08
C GLU A 67 -3.87 -3.35 19.04
N SER A 68 -3.36 -2.12 19.14
CA SER A 68 -3.88 -1.13 20.09
C SER A 68 -5.16 -0.42 19.63
N LYS A 69 -5.43 -0.38 18.32
CA LYS A 69 -6.50 0.42 17.69
C LYS A 69 -6.50 1.90 18.12
N GLY A 70 -5.37 2.41 18.58
CA GLY A 70 -5.27 3.73 19.23
C GLY A 70 -5.10 4.91 18.28
N ASP A 71 -4.98 4.68 16.97
CA ASP A 71 -4.71 5.73 15.98
C ASP A 71 -5.87 5.83 14.96
N PRO A 72 -6.72 6.87 15.05
CA PRO A 72 -7.89 7.00 14.20
C PRO A 72 -7.59 7.05 12.71
N VAL A 73 -6.46 7.66 12.33
CA VAL A 73 -6.06 7.81 10.91
C VAL A 73 -5.61 6.46 10.36
N HIS A 74 -4.75 5.75 11.09
CA HIS A 74 -4.34 4.40 10.73
C HIS A 74 -5.54 3.45 10.64
N ASN A 75 -6.45 3.50 11.62
CA ASN A 75 -7.67 2.69 11.61
C ASN A 75 -8.54 2.98 10.38
N ALA A 76 -8.70 4.25 9.98
CA ALA A 76 -9.45 4.61 8.78
C ALA A 76 -8.81 4.02 7.52
N PHE A 77 -7.48 4.10 7.39
CA PHE A 77 -6.76 3.45 6.29
C PHE A 77 -6.96 1.93 6.26
N VAL A 78 -6.90 1.27 7.42
CA VAL A 78 -7.15 -0.17 7.54
C VAL A 78 -8.56 -0.53 7.09
N VAL A 79 -9.58 0.21 7.52
CA VAL A 79 -10.98 -0.03 7.14
C VAL A 79 -11.17 0.15 5.63
N ILE A 80 -10.63 1.22 5.04
CA ILE A 80 -10.70 1.45 3.59
C ILE A 80 -10.04 0.28 2.83
N GLN A 81 -8.88 -0.19 3.29
CA GLN A 81 -8.20 -1.31 2.64
C GLN A 81 -9.01 -2.61 2.73
N LEU A 82 -9.68 -2.87 3.85
CA LEU A 82 -10.56 -4.03 4.01
C LEU A 82 -11.73 -3.98 3.04
N LEU A 83 -12.43 -2.84 2.96
CA LEU A 83 -13.55 -2.65 2.04
C LEU A 83 -13.15 -2.81 0.56
N ARG A 84 -11.96 -2.32 0.19
CA ARG A 84 -11.41 -2.53 -1.16
C ARG A 84 -11.18 -4.01 -1.45
N LYS A 85 -10.56 -4.75 -0.53
CA LYS A 85 -10.34 -6.20 -0.67
C LYS A 85 -11.65 -6.97 -0.80
N GLU A 86 -12.66 -6.59 -0.02
CA GLU A 86 -14.01 -7.17 -0.10
C GLU A 86 -14.63 -6.93 -1.48
N SER A 87 -14.61 -5.69 -1.96
CA SER A 87 -15.10 -5.32 -3.30
C SER A 87 -14.38 -6.10 -4.41
N ASP A 88 -13.05 -6.23 -4.34
CA ASP A 88 -12.28 -7.00 -5.32
C ASP A 88 -12.68 -8.48 -5.32
N SER A 89 -12.93 -9.04 -4.13
CA SER A 89 -13.38 -10.42 -3.99
C SER A 89 -14.75 -10.64 -4.62
N TRP A 90 -15.70 -9.73 -4.36
CA TRP A 90 -17.04 -9.77 -4.97
C TRP A 90 -16.97 -9.68 -6.48
N HIS A 91 -16.18 -8.74 -7.01
CA HIS A 91 -16.05 -8.56 -8.46
C HIS A 91 -15.40 -9.76 -9.16
N LYS A 92 -14.44 -10.42 -8.50
CA LYS A 92 -13.86 -11.68 -9.00
C LYS A 92 -14.89 -12.81 -9.03
N ASP A 93 -15.66 -12.98 -7.96
CA ASP A 93 -16.72 -13.99 -7.91
C ASP A 93 -17.80 -13.74 -8.97
N PHE A 94 -18.28 -12.50 -9.07
CA PHE A 94 -19.29 -12.11 -10.05
C PHE A 94 -18.82 -12.40 -11.48
N ARG A 95 -17.60 -11.99 -11.84
CA ARG A 95 -17.02 -12.29 -13.17
C ARG A 95 -16.95 -13.78 -13.44
N ALA A 96 -16.44 -14.57 -12.49
CA ALA A 96 -16.38 -16.02 -12.65
C ALA A 96 -17.77 -16.66 -12.87
N ARG A 97 -18.82 -16.15 -12.23
CA ARG A 97 -20.20 -16.61 -12.47
C ARG A 97 -20.74 -16.18 -13.83
N SER A 98 -20.46 -14.95 -14.25
CA SER A 98 -20.85 -14.43 -15.57
C SER A 98 -20.19 -15.25 -16.68
N ASP A 99 -18.88 -15.45 -16.60
CA ASP A 99 -18.10 -16.20 -17.60
C ASP A 99 -18.62 -17.65 -17.73
N ARG A 100 -18.94 -18.30 -16.59
CA ARG A 100 -19.56 -19.64 -16.60
C ARG A 100 -20.93 -19.66 -17.27
N ALA A 101 -21.75 -18.64 -17.06
CA ALA A 101 -23.07 -18.56 -17.67
C ALA A 101 -22.97 -18.36 -19.20
N GLU A 102 -22.05 -17.52 -19.65
CA GLU A 102 -21.77 -17.32 -21.09
C GLU A 102 -21.21 -18.58 -21.75
N GLU A 103 -20.29 -19.26 -21.08
CA GLU A 103 -19.72 -20.52 -21.57
C GLU A 103 -20.80 -21.60 -21.72
N ASN A 104 -21.69 -21.72 -20.73
CA ASN A 104 -22.83 -22.63 -20.82
C ASN A 104 -23.75 -22.29 -22.01
N LEU A 105 -23.96 -21.00 -22.30
CA LEU A 105 -24.76 -20.60 -23.46
C LEU A 105 -24.07 -20.96 -24.78
N LYS A 106 -22.75 -20.76 -24.91
CA LYS A 106 -22.00 -21.17 -26.11
C LYS A 106 -22.12 -22.67 -26.36
N ILE A 107 -21.97 -23.48 -25.30
CA ILE A 107 -22.15 -24.94 -25.37
C ILE A 107 -23.55 -25.30 -25.86
N LEU A 108 -24.59 -24.67 -25.30
CA LEU A 108 -25.98 -24.95 -25.69
C LEU A 108 -26.32 -24.50 -27.11
N ARG A 109 -25.62 -23.49 -27.64
CA ARG A 109 -25.78 -23.01 -29.01
C ARG A 109 -24.97 -23.79 -30.04
N GLY A 110 -24.04 -24.64 -29.59
CA GLY A 110 -23.09 -25.33 -30.46
C GLY A 110 -21.99 -24.40 -31.01
N ASP A 111 -21.75 -23.27 -30.35
CA ASP A 111 -20.72 -22.27 -30.71
C ASP A 111 -19.32 -22.65 -30.14
N VAL A 112 -19.08 -23.95 -29.90
CA VAL A 112 -17.85 -24.50 -29.27
C VAL A 112 -16.74 -24.75 -30.29
#